data_AF-A0A151QSB8-F1
#
_entry.id   AF-A0A151QSB8-F1
#
_cell.length_a   1.000
_cell.length_b   1.000
_cell.length_c   1.000
_cell.angle_alpha   90.00
_cell.angle_beta   90.00
_cell.angle_gamma   90.00
#
_symmetry.space_group_name_H-M   'P 1'
#
loop_
_entity.id
_entity.type
_entity.pdbx_description
1 polymer ?
#
loop_
_entity_poly.entity_id
_entity_poly.type
_entity_poly.pdbx_seq_one_letter_code
_entity_poly.pdbx_strand_id
1 'polypeptide(L)'
;MFRTINLGLWYPKNMPFNLVGYSDSDFAGCKIDRKSTSGTCHFIGSTLVSWHSKKQNSVTLSTAEAEYIAAISCCAQILWMK
;
A
#
# COMPACT_ATOMS: atom_id res chain seq x y z
N MET A 1 -12.42 22.84 2.96
CA MET A 1 -13.39 21.76 3.20
C MET A 1 -13.78 21.19 1.84
N PHE A 2 -13.16 20.07 1.42
CA PHE A 2 -13.28 19.56 0.05
C PHE A 2 -14.61 18.81 -0.14
N ARG A 3 -15.31 19.16 -1.22
CA ARG A 3 -16.71 18.83 -1.50
C ARG A 3 -16.78 17.58 -2.39
N THR A 4 -16.70 16.39 -1.79
CA THR A 4 -16.83 15.09 -2.49
C THR A 4 -18.04 14.28 -2.03
N ILE A 5 -19.11 14.95 -1.60
CA ILE A 5 -20.36 14.31 -1.14
C ILE A 5 -21.07 13.46 -2.22
N ASN A 6 -20.76 13.68 -3.49
CA ASN A 6 -21.32 12.93 -4.61
C ASN A 6 -20.35 11.89 -5.20
N LEU A 7 -19.16 11.71 -4.61
CA LEU A 7 -18.18 10.71 -5.06
C LEU A 7 -18.16 9.55 -4.07
N GLY A 8 -18.34 8.34 -4.59
CA GLY A 8 -18.28 7.11 -3.82
C GLY A 8 -17.64 6.01 -4.65
N LEU A 9 -17.05 5.03 -3.97
CA LEU A 9 -16.59 3.80 -4.59
C LEU A 9 -17.81 2.91 -4.85
N TRP A 10 -17.97 2.45 -6.09
CA TRP A 10 -19.06 1.57 -6.47
C TRP A 10 -18.59 0.12 -6.43
N TYR A 11 -19.32 -0.74 -5.71
CA TYR A 11 -19.05 -2.16 -5.61
C TYR A 11 -20.24 -2.95 -6.18
N PRO A 12 -20.04 -3.84 -7.16
CA PRO A 12 -21.13 -4.68 -7.64
C PRO A 12 -21.59 -5.64 -6.55
N LYS A 13 -22.91 -5.77 -6.36
CA LYS A 13 -23.54 -6.60 -5.31
C LYS A 13 -23.12 -8.08 -5.35
N ASN A 14 -22.70 -8.58 -6.51
CA ASN A 14 -22.38 -10.00 -6.74
C ASN A 14 -20.87 -10.27 -6.91
N MET A 15 -19.99 -9.34 -6.51
CA MET A 15 -18.54 -9.61 -6.52
C MET A 15 -18.10 -10.29 -5.22
N PRO A 16 -17.15 -11.25 -5.30
CA PRO A 16 -16.54 -11.78 -4.10
C PRO A 16 -15.85 -10.64 -3.34
N PHE A 17 -16.16 -10.51 -2.05
CA PHE A 17 -15.51 -9.56 -1.15
C PHE A 17 -14.13 -10.08 -0.75
N ASN A 18 -13.23 -10.19 -1.72
CA ASN A 18 -11.85 -10.61 -1.50
C ASN A 18 -10.99 -9.37 -1.27
N LEU A 19 -10.37 -9.27 -0.10
CA LEU A 19 -9.43 -8.21 0.23
C LEU A 19 -8.01 -8.69 -0.14
N VAL A 20 -7.44 -8.07 -1.17
CA VAL A 20 -6.11 -8.40 -1.69
C VAL A 20 -5.23 -7.16 -1.60
N GLY A 21 -4.02 -7.29 -1.08
CA GLY A 21 -3.04 -6.20 -1.13
C GLY A 21 -1.75 -6.64 -1.80
N TYR A 22 -1.12 -5.69 -2.48
CA TYR A 22 0.20 -5.82 -3.07
C TYR A 22 1.14 -4.83 -2.40
N SER A 23 2.40 -5.22 -2.29
CA SER A 23 3.49 -4.38 -1.80
C SER A 23 4.66 -4.43 -2.76
N ASP A 24 5.39 -3.34 -2.83
CA ASP A 24 6.63 -3.20 -3.59
C ASP A 24 7.57 -2.25 -2.84
N SER A 25 8.87 -2.38 -3.06
CA SER A 25 9.83 -1.43 -2.51
C SER A 25 10.86 -1.00 -3.55
N ASP A 26 11.15 0.31 -3.62
CA ASP A 26 12.35 0.78 -4.29
C ASP A 26 13.53 0.75 -3.31
N PHE A 27 14.55 -0.06 -3.60
CA PHE A 27 15.73 -0.11 -2.73
C PHE A 27 16.65 1.08 -3.01
N ALA A 28 17.03 1.81 -1.94
CA ALA A 28 17.95 2.94 -2.01
C ALA A 28 17.57 4.00 -3.06
N GLY A 29 16.28 4.15 -3.38
CA GLY A 29 15.78 5.08 -4.39
C GLY A 29 16.13 6.54 -4.07
N CYS A 30 16.27 6.89 -2.80
CA CYS A 30 16.69 8.21 -2.36
C CYS A 30 18.22 8.33 -2.29
N LYS A 31 18.86 9.02 -3.25
CA LYS A 31 20.33 9.21 -3.29
C LYS A 31 20.91 9.98 -2.10
N ILE A 32 20.10 10.79 -1.43
CA ILE A 32 20.54 11.63 -0.31
C ILE A 32 20.58 10.80 0.98
N ASP A 33 19.47 10.12 1.30
CA ASP A 33 19.31 9.44 2.59
C ASP A 33 19.58 7.93 2.48
N ARG A 34 19.71 7.40 1.25
CA ARG A 34 19.74 5.96 0.90
C ARG A 34 18.53 5.16 1.42
N LYS A 35 17.46 5.84 1.79
CA LYS A 35 16.22 5.21 2.25
C LYS A 35 15.43 4.68 1.07
N SER A 36 14.83 3.52 1.30
CA SER A 36 13.93 2.85 0.37
C SER A 36 12.53 3.46 0.46
N THR A 37 11.73 3.34 -0.60
CA THR A 37 10.33 3.78 -0.65
C THR A 37 9.46 2.54 -0.73
N SER A 38 8.54 2.39 0.21
CA SER A 38 7.54 1.32 0.19
C SER A 38 6.29 1.80 -0.53
N GLY A 39 5.84 1.03 -1.51
CA GLY A 39 4.54 1.15 -2.15
C GLY A 39 3.60 0.05 -1.69
N THR A 40 2.33 0.38 -1.48
CA THR A 40 1.28 -0.61 -1.28
C THR A 40 0.00 -0.20 -2.00
N CYS A 41 -0.79 -1.18 -2.40
CA CYS A 41 -2.13 -0.99 -2.93
C CYS A 41 -3.05 -2.11 -2.47
N HIS A 42 -4.30 -1.77 -2.13
CA HIS A 42 -5.28 -2.67 -1.54
C HIS A 42 -6.56 -2.64 -2.35
N PHE A 43 -7.07 -3.82 -2.67
CA PHE A 43 -8.22 -4.04 -3.51
C PHE A 43 -9.31 -4.79 -2.73
N ILE A 44 -10.55 -4.36 -2.92
CA ILE A 44 -11.74 -5.13 -2.56
C ILE A 44 -12.37 -5.60 -3.88
N GLY A 45 -12.31 -6.90 -4.15
CA GLY A 45 -12.61 -7.43 -5.48
C GLY A 45 -11.64 -6.84 -6.51
N SER A 46 -12.17 -6.16 -7.52
CA SER A 46 -11.39 -5.46 -8.55
C SER A 46 -11.22 -3.96 -8.32
N THR A 47 -11.69 -3.43 -7.19
CA THR A 47 -11.69 -1.99 -6.90
C THR A 47 -10.54 -1.62 -5.99
N LEU A 48 -9.68 -0.68 -6.42
CA LEU A 48 -8.61 -0.12 -5.58
C LEU A 48 -9.22 0.80 -4.52
N VAL A 49 -9.08 0.44 -3.25
CA VAL A 49 -9.72 1.15 -2.12
C VAL A 49 -8.73 1.99 -1.31
N SER A 50 -7.46 1.57 -1.28
CA SER A 50 -6.38 2.36 -0.71
C SER A 50 -5.07 2.07 -1.41
N TRP A 51 -4.20 3.05 -1.38
CA TRP A 51 -2.83 2.94 -1.80
C TRP A 51 -2.00 3.94 -1.02
N HIS A 52 -0.72 3.66 -0.87
CA HIS A 52 0.22 4.66 -0.40
C HIS A 52 1.61 4.36 -0.94
N SER A 53 2.40 5.42 -1.09
CA SER A 53 3.83 5.35 -1.34
C SER A 53 4.52 6.19 -0.28
N LYS A 54 5.42 5.57 0.49
CA LYS A 54 6.04 6.18 1.66
C LYS A 54 7.52 5.83 1.73
N LYS A 55 8.36 6.86 1.88
CA LYS A 55 9.77 6.68 2.23
C LYS A 55 9.88 5.99 3.59
N GLN A 56 10.65 4.91 3.66
CA GLN A 56 10.87 4.15 4.89
C GLN A 56 11.56 5.02 5.95
N ASN A 57 11.29 4.73 7.23
CA ASN A 57 11.88 5.50 8.33
C ASN A 57 13.36 5.12 8.55
N SER A 58 13.70 3.85 8.36
CA SER A 58 15.06 3.30 8.43
C SER A 58 15.72 3.19 7.06
N VAL A 59 17.04 3.08 7.05
CA VAL A 59 17.82 2.70 5.86
C VAL A 59 17.93 1.18 5.86
N THR A 60 17.47 0.53 4.81
CA THR A 60 17.57 -0.92 4.62
C THR A 60 18.94 -1.28 4.08
N LEU A 61 19.44 -2.45 4.47
CA LEU A 61 20.74 -2.95 4.06
C LEU A 61 20.66 -3.87 2.82
N SER A 62 19.46 -4.29 2.43
CA SER A 62 19.21 -5.11 1.25
C SER A 62 17.83 -4.83 0.63
N THR A 63 17.66 -5.25 -0.62
CA THR A 63 16.35 -5.26 -1.29
C THR A 63 15.35 -6.14 -0.55
N ALA A 64 15.77 -7.32 -0.06
CA ALA A 64 14.90 -8.23 0.68
C ALA A 64 14.34 -7.61 1.97
N GLU A 65 15.17 -6.85 2.69
CA GLU A 65 14.73 -6.12 3.88
C GLU A 65 13.73 -5.01 3.53
N ALA A 66 13.97 -4.28 2.44
CA ALA A 66 13.04 -3.24 1.96
C ALA A 66 11.68 -3.82 1.56
N GLU A 67 11.67 -4.96 0.86
CA GLU A 67 10.45 -5.68 0.49
C GLU A 67 9.72 -6.18 1.74
N TYR A 68 10.46 -6.71 2.71
CA TYR A 68 9.87 -7.20 3.95
C TYR A 68 9.17 -6.09 4.75
N ILE A 69 9.78 -4.90 4.84
CA ILE A 69 9.16 -3.72 5.48
C ILE A 69 7.90 -3.27 4.73
N ALA A 70 7.93 -3.27 3.39
CA ALA A 70 6.77 -2.94 2.56
C ALA A 70 5.63 -3.95 2.79
N ALA A 71 5.96 -5.25 2.82
CA ALA A 71 5.01 -6.33 3.04
C ALA A 71 4.36 -6.26 4.43
N ILE A 72 5.14 -6.02 5.50
CA ILE A 72 4.59 -5.84 6.86
C ILE A 72 3.59 -4.68 6.89
N SER A 73 3.96 -3.55 6.28
CA SER A 73 3.10 -2.36 6.23
C SER A 73 1.80 -2.64 5.47
N CYS A 74 1.89 -3.38 4.36
CA CYS A 74 0.74 -3.81 3.57
C CYS A 74 -0.18 -4.74 4.39
N CYS A 75 0.38 -5.77 5.03
CA CYS A 75 -0.36 -6.70 5.88
C CYS A 75 -1.04 -6.01 7.06
N ALA A 76 -0.38 -5.07 7.73
CA ALA A 76 -0.96 -4.29 8.81
C ALA A 76 -2.18 -3.48 8.33
N GLN A 77 -2.10 -2.89 7.14
CA GLN A 77 -3.22 -2.16 6.55
C GLN A 77 -4.39 -3.09 6.19
N ILE A 78 -4.11 -4.26 5.60
CA ILE A 78 -5.12 -5.28 5.30
C ILE A 78 -5.81 -5.74 6.59
N LEU A 79 -5.05 -5.99 7.65
CA LEU A 79 -5.59 -6.41 8.95
C LEU A 79 -6.48 -5.33 9.57
N TRP A 80 -6.14 -4.05 9.40
CA TRP A 80 -6.95 -2.93 9.88
C TRP A 80 -8.25 -2.74 9.10
N MET A 81 -8.27 -3.11 7.82
CA MET A 81 -9.46 -3.04 6.95
C MET A 81 -10.44 -4.20 7.12
N LYS A 82 -10.00 -5.27 7.80
CA LYS A 82 -10.79 -6.45 8.06
C LYS A 82 -11.69 -6.24 9.28
#